data_AF-A0A8S0GRU8-F1
#
_entry.id   AF-A0A8S0GRU8-F1
#
_cell.length_a   1.000
_cell.length_b   1.000
_cell.length_c   1.000
_cell.angle_alpha   90.00
_cell.angle_beta   90.00
_cell.angle_gamma   90.00
#
_symmetry.space_group_name_H-M   'P 1'
#
loop_
_entity.id
_entity.type
_entity.pdbx_description
1 polymer ?
#
loop_
_entity_poly.entity_id
_entity_poly.type
_entity_poly.pdbx_seq_one_letter_code
_entity_poly.pdbx_strand_id
1 'polypeptide(L)'
;MSRAAHSVYFEFSDQSLKGMRLRAMWRLYQFCRKEQFDVVICNRFKPVNMMLALNRWLKVPLCIGISHGFGEYDRLYRRRQTQRLIDRHWRFVGVSPAVKQYLLDCQCGFTDQNTWAITNAIDIEQAEALQHSRERSRELLGLAPMCV
;
A
#
# COMPACT_ATOMS: atom_id res chain seq x y z
N MET A 1 7.72 11.60 13.03
CA MET A 1 8.30 10.31 13.46
C MET A 1 7.21 9.24 13.45
N SER A 2 7.55 7.98 13.16
CA SER A 2 6.58 6.87 13.16
C SER A 2 5.92 6.74 14.55
N ARG A 3 4.59 6.59 14.60
CA ARG A 3 3.84 6.33 15.85
C ARG A 3 3.79 4.85 16.23
N ALA A 4 4.48 3.98 15.49
CA ALA A 4 4.46 2.54 15.74
C ALA A 4 5.30 2.18 16.98
N ALA A 5 4.76 1.34 17.87
CA ALA A 5 5.46 0.83 19.04
C ALA A 5 6.69 -0.03 18.67
N HIS A 6 6.62 -0.74 17.54
CA HIS A 6 7.73 -1.49 16.97
C HIS A 6 7.78 -1.23 15.45
N SER A 7 8.99 -1.01 14.91
CA SER A 7 9.23 -0.97 13.47
C SER A 7 10.26 -2.04 13.09
N VAL A 8 9.97 -2.84 12.05
CA VAL A 8 10.91 -3.82 11.49
C VAL A 8 11.21 -3.44 10.06
N TYR A 9 12.50 -3.24 9.77
CA TYR A 9 12.99 -2.97 8.42
C TYR A 9 13.66 -4.23 7.89
N PHE A 10 13.10 -4.80 6.82
CA PHE A 10 13.62 -6.05 6.24
C PHE A 10 14.86 -5.87 5.35
N GLU A 11 15.21 -4.60 5.05
CA GLU A 11 16.37 -4.22 4.23
C GLU A 11 16.47 -5.03 2.92
N PHE A 12 15.33 -5.23 2.26
CA PHE A 12 15.29 -5.91 0.97
C PHE A 12 16.04 -5.08 -0.07
N SER A 13 17.11 -5.63 -0.64
CA SER A 13 17.80 -5.00 -1.77
C SER A 13 16.89 -4.91 -3.00
N ASP A 14 17.11 -3.92 -3.87
CA ASP A 14 16.32 -3.77 -5.10
C ASP A 14 16.32 -5.03 -5.97
N GLN A 15 17.43 -5.78 -5.99
CA GLN A 15 17.52 -7.06 -6.67
C GLN A 15 16.58 -8.11 -6.07
N SER A 16 16.45 -8.15 -4.74
CA SER A 16 15.53 -9.07 -4.05
C SER A 16 14.04 -8.74 -4.29
N LEU A 17 13.75 -7.51 -4.76
CA LEU A 17 12.42 -7.05 -5.14
C LEU A 17 12.13 -7.19 -6.65
N LYS A 18 13.10 -7.69 -7.45
CA LYS A 18 12.91 -8.01 -8.87
C LYS A 18 12.47 -9.48 -9.05
N GLY A 19 11.77 -9.76 -10.14
CA GLY A 19 11.29 -11.11 -10.47
C GLY A 19 10.27 -11.67 -9.47
N MET A 20 10.38 -12.97 -9.15
CA MET A 20 9.45 -13.67 -8.25
C MET A 20 9.60 -13.32 -6.76
N ARG A 21 10.62 -12.54 -6.37
CA ARG A 21 10.85 -12.06 -4.99
C ARG A 21 10.87 -13.17 -3.93
N LEU A 22 11.29 -14.38 -4.28
CA LEU A 22 11.20 -15.57 -3.42
C LEU A 22 11.87 -15.37 -2.05
N ARG A 23 13.08 -14.77 -2.01
CA ARG A 23 13.76 -14.48 -0.74
C ARG A 23 12.97 -13.51 0.14
N ALA A 24 12.42 -12.46 -0.45
CA ALA A 24 11.62 -11.49 0.29
C ALA A 24 10.30 -12.10 0.78
N MET A 25 9.63 -12.90 -0.06
CA MET A 25 8.43 -13.66 0.32
C MET A 25 8.72 -14.65 1.45
N TRP A 26 9.85 -15.36 1.40
CA TRP A 26 10.22 -16.33 2.44
C TRP A 26 10.50 -15.66 3.79
N ARG A 27 11.27 -14.58 3.80
CA ARG A 27 11.53 -13.82 5.04
C ARG A 27 10.23 -13.25 5.62
N LEU A 28 9.36 -12.70 4.77
CA LEU A 28 8.07 -12.18 5.20
C LEU A 28 7.17 -13.29 5.75
N TYR A 29 7.15 -14.46 5.11
CA TYR A 29 6.42 -15.63 5.58
C TYR A 29 6.89 -16.08 6.97
N GLN A 30 8.20 -16.23 7.16
CA GLN A 30 8.77 -16.64 8.45
C GLN A 30 8.43 -15.63 9.55
N PHE A 31 8.52 -14.33 9.24
CA PHE A 31 8.17 -13.26 10.16
C PHE A 31 6.69 -13.31 10.55
N CYS A 32 5.77 -13.29 9.58
CA CYS A 32 4.34 -13.33 9.87
C CYS A 32 3.91 -14.59 10.62
N ARG A 33 4.54 -15.74 10.33
CA ARG A 33 4.25 -17.00 11.03
C ARG A 33 4.76 -17.00 12.48
N LYS A 34 5.85 -16.30 12.78
CA LYS A 34 6.35 -16.14 14.15
C LYS A 34 5.47 -15.16 14.95
N GLU A 35 5.11 -14.05 14.35
CA GLU A 35 4.36 -12.99 15.05
C GLU A 35 2.86 -13.27 15.17
N GLN A 36 2.30 -14.16 14.33
CA GLN A 36 0.90 -14.59 14.37
C GLN A 36 -0.11 -13.44 14.35
N PHE A 37 0.05 -12.50 13.42
CA PHE A 37 -0.83 -11.35 13.30
C PHE A 37 -2.30 -11.73 13.07
N ASP A 38 -3.21 -11.09 13.82
CA ASP A 38 -4.66 -11.16 13.57
C ASP A 38 -5.07 -10.31 12.37
N VAL A 39 -4.37 -9.18 12.16
CA VAL A 39 -4.64 -8.20 11.11
C VAL A 39 -3.34 -7.79 10.41
N VAL A 40 -3.34 -7.81 9.07
CA VAL A 40 -2.23 -7.32 8.25
C VAL A 40 -2.72 -6.22 7.31
N ILE A 41 -2.06 -5.06 7.36
CA ILE A 41 -2.36 -3.91 6.49
C ILE A 41 -1.24 -3.77 5.44
N CYS A 42 -1.61 -3.89 4.18
CA CYS A 42 -0.72 -3.81 3.03
C CYS A 42 -0.93 -2.47 2.31
N ASN A 43 0.08 -1.60 2.36
CA ASN A 43 0.04 -0.30 1.71
C ASN A 43 0.67 -0.37 0.31
N ARG A 44 -0.11 -0.05 -0.75
CA ARG A 44 0.26 -0.11 -2.18
C ARG A 44 0.29 -1.54 -2.77
N PHE A 45 0.27 -1.63 -4.09
CA PHE A 45 0.22 -2.90 -4.84
C PHE A 45 1.28 -3.94 -4.47
N LYS A 46 2.57 -3.57 -4.31
CA LYS A 46 3.65 -4.55 -4.13
C LYS A 46 3.45 -5.41 -2.86
N PRO A 47 3.23 -4.82 -1.66
CA PRO A 47 2.84 -5.58 -0.47
C PRO A 47 1.54 -6.37 -0.65
N VAL A 48 0.49 -5.76 -1.22
CA VAL A 48 -0.80 -6.43 -1.44
C VAL A 48 -0.60 -7.71 -2.25
N ASN A 49 0.12 -7.63 -3.37
CA ASN A 49 0.36 -8.77 -4.25
C ASN A 49 1.20 -9.88 -3.58
N MET A 50 2.19 -9.52 -2.77
CA MET A 50 2.98 -10.50 -2.02
C MET A 50 2.14 -11.18 -0.95
N MET A 51 1.35 -10.41 -0.20
CA MET A 51 0.52 -10.94 0.87
C MET A 51 -0.67 -11.75 0.35
N LEU A 52 -1.25 -11.41 -0.81
CA LEU A 52 -2.26 -12.23 -1.48
C LEU A 52 -1.75 -13.66 -1.72
N ALA A 53 -0.49 -13.79 -2.16
CA ALA A 53 0.13 -15.10 -2.33
C ALA A 53 0.40 -15.77 -0.98
N LEU A 54 1.06 -15.07 -0.05
CA LEU A 54 1.45 -15.65 1.24
C LEU A 54 0.26 -16.06 2.12
N ASN A 55 -0.87 -15.34 2.02
CA ASN A 55 -2.03 -15.60 2.88
C ASN A 55 -2.68 -16.96 2.60
N ARG A 56 -2.41 -17.59 1.45
CA ARG A 56 -2.81 -18.97 1.16
C ARG A 56 -2.26 -19.98 2.19
N TRP A 57 -1.10 -19.68 2.76
CA TRP A 57 -0.44 -20.50 3.77
C TRP A 57 -0.50 -19.89 5.17
N LEU A 58 -0.43 -18.56 5.29
CA LEU A 58 -0.47 -17.88 6.59
C LEU A 58 -1.87 -17.89 7.23
N LYS A 59 -2.93 -17.81 6.42
CA LYS A 59 -4.33 -17.78 6.87
C LYS A 59 -4.58 -16.69 7.94
N VAL A 60 -4.00 -15.51 7.74
CA VAL A 60 -4.26 -14.33 8.57
C VAL A 60 -5.77 -14.06 8.56
N PRO A 61 -6.41 -13.86 9.73
CA PRO A 61 -7.86 -13.64 9.83
C PRO A 61 -8.36 -12.46 9.01
N LEU A 62 -7.60 -11.34 8.98
CA LEU A 62 -7.95 -10.15 8.23
C LEU A 62 -6.75 -9.52 7.52
N CYS A 63 -6.84 -9.36 6.21
CA CYS A 63 -5.90 -8.63 5.38
C CYS A 63 -6.58 -7.40 4.75
N ILE A 64 -5.97 -6.23 4.91
CA ILE A 64 -6.45 -4.97 4.33
C ILE A 64 -5.46 -4.50 3.27
N GLY A 65 -5.89 -4.43 2.01
CA GLY A 65 -5.08 -3.87 0.92
C GLY A 65 -5.46 -2.43 0.59
N ILE A 66 -4.50 -1.51 0.59
CA ILE A 66 -4.72 -0.10 0.27
C ILE A 66 -4.17 0.21 -1.13
N SER A 67 -5.06 0.64 -2.02
CA SER A 67 -4.73 1.07 -3.38
C SER A 67 -4.76 2.60 -3.48
N HIS A 68 -3.69 3.16 -4.04
CA HIS A 68 -3.44 4.61 -4.08
C HIS A 68 -3.79 5.27 -5.42
N GLY A 69 -4.09 4.48 -6.44
CA GLY A 69 -4.33 5.02 -7.77
C GLY A 69 -4.76 3.97 -8.78
N PHE A 70 -4.78 4.40 -10.03
CA PHE A 70 -5.15 3.61 -11.19
C PHE A 70 -3.95 2.84 -11.74
N GLY A 71 -4.19 1.89 -12.63
CA GLY A 71 -3.13 1.20 -13.37
C GLY A 71 -2.52 -0.03 -12.69
N GLU A 72 -2.77 -0.24 -11.39
CA GLU A 72 -2.20 -1.36 -10.65
C GLU A 72 -2.61 -2.73 -11.23
N TYR A 73 -3.84 -2.81 -11.78
CA TYR A 73 -4.47 -4.02 -12.29
C TYR A 73 -4.71 -4.01 -13.79
N ASP A 74 -4.09 -3.13 -14.58
CA ASP A 74 -4.34 -3.07 -16.03
C ASP A 74 -3.82 -4.32 -16.77
N ARG A 75 -2.79 -4.96 -16.21
CA ARG A 75 -2.24 -6.20 -16.77
C ARG A 75 -3.15 -7.38 -16.42
N LEU A 76 -3.63 -8.08 -17.45
CA LEU A 76 -4.54 -9.22 -17.31
C LEU A 76 -4.06 -10.30 -16.34
N TYR A 77 -2.75 -10.60 -16.31
CA TYR A 77 -2.22 -11.61 -15.38
C TYR A 77 -2.40 -11.19 -13.90
N ARG A 78 -2.34 -9.89 -13.59
CA ARG A 78 -2.57 -9.36 -12.24
C ARG A 78 -4.04 -9.51 -11.86
N ARG A 79 -4.96 -9.18 -12.78
CA ARG A 79 -6.41 -9.41 -12.58
C ARG A 79 -6.71 -10.88 -12.30
N ARG A 80 -6.21 -11.79 -13.14
CA ARG A 80 -6.40 -13.23 -12.95
C ARG A 80 -5.82 -13.73 -11.62
N GLN A 81 -4.65 -13.23 -11.24
CA GLN A 81 -4.02 -13.57 -9.96
C GLN A 81 -4.89 -13.10 -8.79
N THR A 82 -5.27 -11.83 -8.79
CA THR A 82 -6.12 -11.22 -7.76
C THR A 82 -7.46 -11.94 -7.64
N GLN A 83 -8.13 -12.22 -8.75
CA GLN A 83 -9.41 -12.93 -8.78
C GLN A 83 -9.33 -14.33 -8.15
N ARG A 84 -8.19 -15.00 -8.28
CA ARG A 84 -7.97 -16.34 -7.70
C ARG A 84 -7.55 -16.31 -6.23
N LEU A 85 -6.92 -15.23 -5.79
CA LEU A 85 -6.28 -15.14 -4.47
C LEU A 85 -7.10 -14.36 -3.45
N ILE A 86 -7.99 -13.46 -3.89
CA ILE A 86 -8.94 -12.81 -2.99
C ILE A 86 -9.88 -13.86 -2.42
N ASP A 87 -10.03 -13.85 -1.11
CA ASP A 87 -10.98 -14.67 -0.36
C ASP A 87 -11.65 -13.84 0.75
N ARG A 88 -12.43 -14.50 1.60
CA ARG A 88 -13.20 -13.86 2.67
C ARG A 88 -12.36 -13.09 3.70
N HIS A 89 -11.06 -13.33 3.79
CA HIS A 89 -10.15 -12.65 4.74
C HIS A 89 -9.69 -11.29 4.19
N TRP A 90 -9.99 -10.98 2.94
CA TRP A 90 -9.53 -9.75 2.30
C TRP A 90 -10.56 -8.63 2.33
N ARG A 91 -10.05 -7.43 2.59
CA ARG A 91 -10.74 -6.16 2.55
C ARG A 91 -9.86 -5.16 1.80
N PHE A 92 -10.46 -4.23 1.06
CA PHE A 92 -9.73 -3.30 0.21
C PHE A 92 -10.17 -1.87 0.44
N VAL A 93 -9.22 -0.96 0.35
CA VAL A 93 -9.43 0.47 0.52
C VAL A 93 -8.87 1.19 -0.69
N GLY A 94 -9.74 1.86 -1.43
CA GLY A 94 -9.33 2.91 -2.36
C GLY A 94 -9.21 4.23 -1.61
N VAL A 95 -8.13 4.98 -1.86
CA VAL A 95 -7.90 6.28 -1.21
C VAL A 95 -8.86 7.40 -1.65
N SER A 96 -9.79 7.09 -2.54
CA SER A 96 -10.88 7.97 -2.98
C SER A 96 -12.03 7.15 -3.58
N PRO A 97 -13.23 7.74 -3.73
CA PRO A 97 -14.33 7.09 -4.45
C PRO A 97 -13.96 6.66 -5.87
N ALA A 98 -13.15 7.46 -6.58
CA ALA A 98 -12.69 7.14 -7.93
C ALA A 98 -11.76 5.91 -7.96
N VAL A 99 -10.87 5.78 -6.96
CA VAL A 99 -10.01 4.59 -6.86
C VAL A 99 -10.83 3.37 -6.46
N LYS A 100 -11.81 3.50 -5.56
CA LYS A 100 -12.77 2.41 -5.28
C LYS A 100 -13.44 1.94 -6.57
N GLN A 101 -14.00 2.86 -7.35
CA GLN A 101 -14.70 2.53 -8.59
C GLN A 101 -13.78 1.81 -9.58
N TYR A 102 -12.54 2.28 -9.75
CA TYR A 102 -11.54 1.60 -10.58
C TYR A 102 -11.31 0.14 -10.17
N LEU A 103 -11.22 -0.15 -8.86
CA LEU A 103 -11.05 -1.52 -8.38
C LEU A 103 -12.26 -2.39 -8.74
N LEU A 104 -13.48 -1.87 -8.59
CA LEU A 104 -14.70 -2.58 -8.98
C LEU A 104 -14.73 -2.85 -10.49
N ASP A 105 -14.38 -1.86 -11.30
CA ASP A 105 -14.34 -1.94 -12.76
C ASP A 105 -13.28 -2.93 -13.28
N CYS A 106 -12.30 -3.28 -12.46
CA CYS A 106 -11.34 -4.32 -12.81
C CYS A 106 -11.97 -5.73 -12.91
N GLN A 107 -13.15 -5.93 -12.30
CA GLN A 107 -13.92 -7.18 -12.32
C GLN A 107 -13.09 -8.42 -11.94
N CYS A 108 -12.22 -8.27 -10.94
CA CYS A 108 -11.22 -9.28 -10.58
C CYS A 108 -11.21 -9.63 -9.08
N GLY A 109 -12.38 -9.65 -8.44
CA GLY A 109 -12.56 -10.05 -7.04
C GLY A 109 -12.83 -8.91 -6.06
N PHE A 110 -12.72 -7.65 -6.52
CA PHE A 110 -13.20 -6.49 -5.79
C PHE A 110 -14.72 -6.38 -5.92
N THR A 111 -15.40 -6.16 -4.81
CA THR A 111 -16.85 -6.01 -4.72
C THR A 111 -17.20 -4.89 -3.73
N ASP A 112 -18.40 -4.34 -3.80
CA ASP A 112 -18.87 -3.35 -2.83
C ASP A 112 -18.89 -3.86 -1.38
N GLN A 113 -18.95 -5.19 -1.19
CA GLN A 113 -18.94 -5.81 0.13
C GLN A 113 -17.53 -5.95 0.72
N ASN A 114 -16.49 -5.87 -0.11
CA ASN A 114 -15.10 -6.03 0.32
C ASN A 114 -14.21 -4.82 -0.01
N THR A 115 -14.75 -3.77 -0.62
CA THR A 115 -13.98 -2.60 -1.07
C THR A 115 -14.64 -1.29 -0.64
N TRP A 116 -13.90 -0.46 0.10
CA TRP A 116 -14.35 0.83 0.62
C TRP A 116 -13.52 1.99 0.06
N ALA A 117 -14.10 3.19 0.06
CA ALA A 117 -13.39 4.43 -0.18
C ALA A 117 -13.09 5.10 1.17
N ILE A 118 -11.82 5.33 1.49
CA ILE A 118 -11.41 6.12 2.65
C ILE A 118 -10.45 7.18 2.14
N THR A 119 -10.85 8.44 2.25
CA THR A 119 -10.03 9.56 1.81
C THR A 119 -8.83 9.75 2.73
N ASN A 120 -7.67 10.07 2.14
CA ASN A 120 -6.51 10.45 2.94
C ASN A 120 -6.88 11.65 3.83
N ALA A 121 -6.52 11.55 5.10
CA ALA A 121 -6.55 12.68 6.03
C ALA A 121 -5.16 13.31 6.07
N ILE A 122 -5.10 14.64 5.98
CA ILE A 122 -3.90 15.41 6.25
C ILE A 122 -4.15 16.26 7.49
N ASP A 123 -3.18 16.26 8.40
CA ASP A 123 -3.13 17.21 9.50
C ASP A 123 -2.65 18.55 8.94
N ILE A 124 -3.59 19.47 8.73
CA ILE A 124 -3.33 20.76 8.08
C ILE A 124 -2.39 21.60 8.94
N GLU A 125 -2.65 21.68 10.25
CA GLU A 125 -1.84 22.49 11.18
C GLU A 125 -0.40 22.00 11.22
N GLN A 126 -0.18 20.69 11.30
CA GLN A 126 1.16 20.12 11.25
C GLN A 126 1.83 20.35 9.87
N ALA A 127 1.09 20.21 8.77
CA ALA A 127 1.63 20.41 7.44
C ALA A 127 2.05 21.88 7.22
N GLU A 128 1.29 22.83 7.73
CA GLU A 128 1.61 24.27 7.67
C GLU A 128 2.79 24.62 8.58
N ALA A 129 2.85 24.07 9.79
CA ALA A 129 3.98 24.31 10.71
C ALA A 129 5.33 23.81 10.17
N LEU A 130 5.33 22.83 9.27
CA LEU A 130 6.52 22.31 8.61
C LEU A 130 6.91 23.12 7.35
N GLN A 131 6.07 24.03 6.87
CA GLN A 131 6.38 24.85 5.70
C GLN A 131 7.33 25.99 6.08
N HIS A 132 8.35 26.21 5.25
CA HIS A 132 9.15 27.42 5.33
C HIS A 132 8.41 28.58 4.65
N SER A 133 8.78 29.82 5.00
CA SER A 133 8.29 30.99 4.25
C SER A 133 8.59 30.84 2.76
N ARG A 134 7.86 31.56 1.93
CA ARG A 134 8.05 31.53 0.47
C ARG A 134 9.50 31.86 0.09
N GLU A 135 10.05 32.90 0.71
CA GLU A 135 11.42 33.38 0.48
C GLU A 135 12.42 32.30 0.87
N ARG A 136 12.28 31.75 2.08
CA ARG A 136 13.17 30.70 2.59
C ARG A 136 13.08 29.42 1.77
N SER A 137 11.89 29.05 1.30
CA SER A 137 11.70 27.91 0.41
C SER A 137 12.40 28.11 -0.92
N ARG A 138 12.34 29.32 -1.51
CA ARG A 138 13.04 29.64 -2.76
C ARG A 138 14.54 29.61 -2.62
N GLU A 139 15.08 30.16 -1.53
CA GLU A 139 16.51 30.06 -1.22
C GLU A 139 16.97 28.60 -1.13
N LEU A 140 16.25 27.78 -0.34
CA LEU A 140 16.57 26.35 -0.16
C LEU A 140 16.50 25.58 -1.48
N LEU A 141 15.62 25.99 -2.40
CA LEU A 141 15.47 25.39 -3.73
C LEU A 141 16.38 26.02 -4.79
N GLY A 142 17.19 27.02 -4.46
CA GLY A 142 18.07 27.72 -5.40
C GLY A 142 17.32 28.53 -6.47
N LEU A 143 16.07 28.92 -6.20
CA LEU A 143 15.24 29.69 -7.11
C LEU A 143 15.52 31.18 -6.94
N ALA A 144 15.63 31.92 -8.05
CA ALA A 144 15.84 33.37 -8.03
C ALA A 144 14.77 34.07 -7.16
N PRO A 145 15.07 35.20 -6.49
CA PRO A 145 14.06 35.99 -5.82
C PRO A 145 12.95 36.36 -6.80
N MET A 146 11.70 36.49 -6.33
CA MET A 146 10.69 37.05 -7.22
C MET A 146 11.10 38.48 -7.59
N CYS A 147 11.15 38.77 -8.89
CA CYS A 147 11.14 40.15 -9.35
C CYS A 147 9.82 40.76 -8.88
N VAL A 148 9.91 41.83 -8.10
CA VAL A 148 8.78 42.66 -7.69
C VAL A 148 8.32 43.50 -8.87
#